data_AF-A0A1G5AXM1-F1
#
_entry.id   AF-A0A1G5AXM1-F1
#
_cell.length_a   1.000
_cell.length_b   1.000
_cell.length_c   1.000
_cell.angle_alpha   90.00
_cell.angle_beta   90.00
_cell.angle_gamma   90.00
#
_symmetry.space_group_name_H-M   'P 1'
#
loop_
_entity.id
_entity.type
_entity.pdbx_description
1 polymer ?
#
loop_
_entity_poly.entity_id
_entity_poly.type
_entity_poly.pdbx_seq_one_letter_code
_entity_poly.pdbx_strand_id
1 'polypeptide(L)'
;MNILIYVGRAALALIAGGAALLWSGDGFLPSGPFISQAEARVGRPATPMSYAGVARRTTRRAVAYGTAAGAAAAGTYYYAAPGCQQVVNAYGQIVYRCP
;
A
#
# COMPACT_ATOMS: atom_id res chain seq x y z
N MET A 1 27.00 54.00 -36.29
CA MET A 1 28.22 53.16 -36.32
C MET A 1 28.29 52.19 -35.14
N ASN A 2 28.04 52.62 -33.90
CA ASN A 2 28.28 51.78 -32.72
C ASN A 2 27.30 50.60 -32.57
N ILE A 3 26.03 50.74 -32.98
CA ILE A 3 25.03 49.65 -32.92
C ILE A 3 25.47 48.45 -33.75
N LEU A 4 26.02 48.67 -34.94
CA LEU A 4 26.51 47.57 -35.81
C LEU A 4 27.69 46.83 -35.15
N ILE A 5 28.56 47.57 -34.46
CA ILE A 5 29.69 47.01 -33.72
C ILE A 5 29.20 46.22 -32.49
N TYR A 6 28.19 46.71 -31.77
CA TYR A 6 27.61 45.98 -30.64
C TYR A 6 26.91 44.70 -31.07
N VAL A 7 26.17 44.73 -32.19
CA VAL A 7 25.52 43.53 -32.76
C VAL A 7 26.56 42.49 -33.18
N GLY A 8 27.65 42.92 -33.84
CA GLY A 8 28.74 42.01 -34.21
C GLY A 8 29.44 41.37 -33.01
N ARG A 9 29.67 42.15 -31.94
CA ARG A 9 30.28 41.63 -30.69
C ARG A 9 29.35 40.68 -29.95
N ALA A 10 28.05 40.97 -29.92
CA ALA A 10 27.06 40.06 -29.32
C ALA A 10 26.97 38.73 -30.08
N ALA A 11 26.97 38.77 -31.42
CA ALA A 11 26.98 37.57 -32.24
C ALA A 11 28.25 36.72 -32.00
N LEU A 12 29.43 37.35 -31.94
CA LEU A 12 30.68 36.65 -31.61
C LEU A 12 30.66 36.03 -30.21
N ALA A 13 30.11 36.73 -29.21
CA ALA A 13 30.02 36.21 -27.85
C ALA A 13 29.09 34.99 -27.75
N LEU A 14 27.96 34.99 -28.47
CA LEU A 14 27.03 33.86 -28.50
C LEU A 14 27.64 32.63 -29.17
N ILE A 15 28.36 32.82 -30.28
CA ILE A 15 29.04 31.74 -31.01
C ILE A 15 30.16 31.15 -30.15
N ALA A 16 31.00 31.98 -29.52
CA ALA A 16 32.07 31.53 -28.64
C ALA A 16 31.54 30.79 -27.40
N GLY A 17 30.48 31.32 -26.77
CA GLY A 17 29.83 30.67 -25.63
C GLY A 17 29.21 29.33 -25.99
N GLY A 18 28.50 29.26 -27.14
CA GLY A 18 27.92 28.01 -27.64
C GLY A 18 29.00 26.96 -27.96
N ALA A 19 30.08 27.34 -28.64
CA ALA A 19 31.19 26.45 -28.94
C ALA A 19 31.89 25.92 -27.68
N ALA A 20 32.07 26.77 -26.65
CA ALA A 20 32.63 26.37 -25.36
C ALA A 20 31.73 25.36 -24.63
N LEU A 21 30.41 25.55 -24.67
CA LEU A 21 29.44 24.60 -24.10
C LEU A 21 29.45 23.26 -24.84
N LEU A 22 29.58 23.28 -26.17
CA LEU A 22 29.70 22.06 -27.00
C LEU A 22 31.00 21.30 -26.72
N TRP A 23 32.11 22.03 -26.52
CA TRP A 23 33.42 21.43 -26.20
C TRP A 23 33.48 20.87 -24.78
N SER A 24 32.74 21.46 -23.84
CA SER A 24 32.82 21.09 -22.42
C SER A 24 32.20 19.73 -22.09
N GLY A 25 31.46 19.09 -23.01
CA GLY A 25 30.98 17.70 -22.91
C GLY A 25 29.94 17.43 -21.81
N ASP A 26 29.96 18.19 -20.73
CA ASP A 26 28.98 18.23 -19.67
C ASP A 26 27.79 19.07 -20.14
N GLY A 27 26.91 18.43 -20.92
CA GLY A 27 25.64 19.02 -21.30
C GLY A 27 24.90 19.49 -20.05
N PHE A 28 24.14 20.59 -20.17
CA PHE A 28 23.25 21.13 -19.14
C PHE A 28 22.08 20.19 -18.78
N LEU A 29 22.19 18.90 -19.13
CA LEU A 29 21.27 17.87 -18.73
C LEU A 29 21.70 17.39 -17.34
N PRO A 30 20.81 17.42 -16.33
CA PRO A 30 21.08 16.76 -15.07
C PRO A 30 21.37 15.29 -15.38
N SER A 31 22.57 14.84 -15.08
CA SER A 31 23.08 13.48 -15.24
C SER A 31 22.47 12.49 -14.23
N GLY A 32 21.21 12.73 -13.84
CA GLY A 32 20.44 11.91 -12.94
C GLY A 32 19.16 11.42 -13.62
N PRO A 33 18.67 10.23 -13.27
CA PRO A 33 17.39 9.76 -13.80
C PRO A 33 16.30 10.76 -13.42
N PHE A 34 15.52 11.24 -14.39
CA PHE A 34 14.30 12.05 -14.17
C PHE A 34 13.21 11.29 -13.39
N ILE A 35 13.49 10.05 -13.04
CA ILE A 35 12.64 9.14 -12.27
C ILE A 35 13.42 8.80 -11.01
N SER A 36 12.87 9.19 -9.86
CA SER A 36 13.39 8.74 -8.57
C SER A 36 13.41 7.21 -8.55
N GLN A 37 14.57 6.62 -8.29
CA GLN A 37 14.70 5.17 -8.09
C GLN A 37 13.71 4.74 -6.99
N ALA A 38 12.62 4.08 -7.38
CA ALA A 38 11.64 3.57 -6.43
C ALA A 38 12.18 2.25 -5.86
N GLU A 39 13.05 2.34 -4.85
CA GLU A 39 13.45 1.17 -4.07
C GLU A 39 12.23 0.59 -3.34
N ALA A 40 11.59 -0.40 -3.96
CA ALA A 40 10.56 -1.19 -3.31
C ALA A 40 11.22 -2.10 -2.26
N ARG A 41 11.49 -1.54 -1.07
CA ARG A 41 12.03 -2.29 0.07
C ARG A 41 10.99 -3.30 0.57
N VAL A 42 11.14 -4.54 0.12
CA VAL A 42 10.37 -5.69 0.61
C VAL A 42 10.58 -5.81 2.13
N GLY A 43 9.49 -5.86 2.89
CA GLY A 43 9.53 -6.05 4.35
C GLY A 43 9.18 -4.80 5.17
N ARG A 44 9.17 -3.59 4.60
CA ARG A 44 8.67 -2.41 5.32
C ARG A 44 7.19 -2.64 5.70
N PRO A 45 6.72 -2.25 6.90
CA PRO A 45 5.38 -2.57 7.40
C PRO A 45 4.18 -2.20 6.50
N ALA A 46 4.39 -1.37 5.47
CA ALA A 46 3.38 -1.00 4.48
C ALA A 46 3.56 -1.65 3.09
N THR A 47 4.48 -2.61 2.93
CA THR A 47 4.64 -3.35 1.67
C THR A 47 3.77 -4.62 1.66
N PRO A 48 3.32 -5.08 0.47
CA PRO A 48 2.51 -6.29 0.34
C PRO A 48 3.16 -7.52 0.99
N MET A 49 4.48 -7.67 0.84
CA MET A 49 5.31 -8.73 1.44
C MET A 49 5.94 -8.32 2.78
N SER A 50 5.13 -7.86 3.74
CA SER A 50 5.57 -7.66 5.12
C SER A 50 4.90 -8.69 6.05
N TYR A 51 5.70 -9.51 6.75
CA TYR A 51 5.20 -10.51 7.71
C TYR A 51 4.34 -9.88 8.81
N ALA A 52 4.73 -8.71 9.33
CA ALA A 52 3.93 -7.97 10.31
C ALA A 52 2.57 -7.54 9.73
N GLY A 53 2.54 -7.15 8.46
CA GLY A 53 1.31 -6.80 7.75
C GLY A 53 0.41 -8.01 7.47
N VAL A 54 0.99 -9.17 7.16
CA VAL A 54 0.27 -10.44 7.00
C VAL A 54 -0.37 -10.85 8.32
N ALA A 55 0.38 -10.85 9.43
CA ALA A 55 -0.15 -11.21 10.75
C ALA A 55 -1.38 -10.36 11.13
N ARG A 56 -1.31 -9.03 10.94
CA ARG A 56 -2.46 -8.14 11.22
C ARG A 56 -3.65 -8.42 10.29
N ARG A 57 -3.42 -8.76 9.01
CA ARG A 57 -4.49 -9.10 8.06
C ARG A 57 -5.13 -10.45 8.37
N THR A 58 -4.33 -11.46 8.75
CA THR A 58 -4.85 -12.77 9.12
C THR A 58 -5.65 -12.68 10.41
N THR A 59 -5.18 -11.97 11.44
CA THR A 59 -5.97 -11.77 12.67
C THR A 59 -7.30 -11.07 12.39
N ARG A 60 -7.30 -9.98 11.59
CA ARG A 60 -8.57 -9.29 11.25
C ARG A 60 -9.54 -10.19 10.48
N ARG A 61 -9.05 -10.98 9.52
CA ARG A 61 -9.88 -11.95 8.80
C ARG A 61 -10.39 -13.05 9.73
N ALA A 62 -9.53 -13.62 10.55
CA ALA A 62 -9.89 -14.67 11.50
C ALA A 62 -10.95 -14.19 12.50
N VAL A 63 -10.84 -12.95 13.00
CA VAL A 63 -11.86 -12.35 13.85
C VAL A 63 -13.17 -12.18 13.07
N ALA A 64 -13.16 -11.56 11.89
CA ALA A 64 -14.39 -11.32 11.13
C ALA A 64 -15.12 -12.61 10.70
N TYR A 65 -14.39 -13.62 10.22
CA TYR A 65 -14.98 -14.90 9.83
C TYR A 65 -15.29 -15.79 11.04
N GLY A 66 -14.46 -15.75 12.09
CA GLY A 66 -14.67 -16.51 13.32
C GLY A 66 -15.89 -16.03 14.11
N THR A 67 -16.13 -14.72 14.18
CA THR A 67 -17.35 -14.17 14.80
C THR A 67 -18.59 -14.54 13.99
N ALA A 68 -18.54 -14.47 12.66
CA ALA A 68 -19.65 -14.89 11.81
C ALA A 68 -19.98 -16.38 11.98
N ALA A 69 -18.97 -17.25 12.01
CA ALA A 69 -19.15 -18.69 12.24
C ALA A 69 -19.70 -18.98 13.65
N GLY A 70 -19.17 -18.30 14.69
CA GLY A 70 -19.67 -18.42 16.06
C GLY A 70 -21.11 -17.96 16.22
N ALA A 71 -21.48 -16.85 15.57
CA ALA A 71 -22.85 -16.35 15.56
C ALA A 71 -23.82 -17.28 14.83
N ALA A 72 -23.41 -17.86 13.69
CA ALA A 72 -24.20 -18.84 12.97
C ALA A 72 -24.42 -20.12 13.79
N ALA A 73 -23.37 -20.64 14.43
CA ALA A 73 -23.47 -21.79 15.33
C ALA A 73 -24.39 -21.49 16.52
N ALA A 74 -24.23 -20.34 17.18
CA ALA A 74 -25.11 -19.91 18.27
C ALA A 74 -26.57 -19.82 17.81
N GLY A 75 -26.83 -19.23 16.63
CA GLY A 75 -28.16 -19.20 16.03
C GLY A 75 -28.78 -20.60 15.94
N THR A 76 -28.05 -21.59 15.40
CA THR A 76 -28.59 -22.96 15.29
C THR A 76 -28.92 -23.63 16.62
N TYR A 77 -28.21 -23.28 17.71
CA TYR A 77 -28.55 -23.78 19.05
C TYR A 77 -29.88 -23.22 19.59
N TYR A 78 -30.24 -21.98 19.24
CA TYR A 78 -31.46 -21.33 19.73
C TYR A 78 -32.71 -21.64 18.87
N TYR A 79 -32.55 -22.04 17.60
CA TYR A 79 -33.69 -22.22 16.67
C TYR A 79 -34.24 -23.66 16.60
N ALA A 80 -33.75 -24.62 17.38
CA ALA A 80 -34.11 -26.03 17.22
C ALA A 80 -35.55 -26.40 17.66
N ALA A 81 -36.28 -25.57 18.42
CA ALA A 81 -37.74 -25.67 18.56
C ALA A 81 -38.33 -24.39 19.20
N PRO A 82 -39.33 -23.73 18.60
CA PRO A 82 -40.00 -22.60 19.24
C PRO A 82 -40.69 -23.08 20.52
N GLY A 83 -40.19 -22.64 21.68
CA GLY A 83 -40.71 -23.00 22.99
C GLY A 83 -39.88 -24.02 23.78
N CYS A 84 -38.85 -24.65 23.21
CA CYS A 84 -37.98 -25.56 23.96
C CYS A 84 -36.52 -25.08 23.95
N GLN A 85 -35.92 -24.94 25.12
CA GLN A 85 -34.51 -24.57 25.28
C GLN A 85 -33.65 -25.84 25.39
N GLN A 86 -32.51 -25.89 24.67
CA GLN A 86 -31.48 -26.89 24.96
C GLN A 86 -30.81 -26.58 26.30
N VAL A 87 -30.79 -27.57 27.19
CA VAL A 87 -30.12 -27.50 28.49
C VAL A 87 -29.27 -28.75 28.70
N VAL A 88 -28.16 -28.57 29.40
CA VAL A 88 -27.25 -29.67 29.76
C VAL A 88 -27.65 -30.18 31.15
N ASN A 89 -27.89 -31.50 31.28
CA ASN A 89 -28.18 -32.09 32.58
C ASN A 89 -26.90 -32.31 33.42
N ALA A 90 -27.05 -32.69 34.69
CA ALA A 90 -25.91 -32.96 35.58
C ALA A 90 -24.98 -34.08 35.08
N TYR A 91 -25.44 -34.90 34.14
CA TYR A 91 -24.68 -35.98 33.51
C TYR A 91 -24.05 -35.57 32.16
N GLY A 92 -24.14 -34.29 31.76
CA GLY A 92 -23.54 -33.77 30.53
C GLY A 92 -24.32 -34.06 29.25
N GLN A 93 -25.56 -34.58 29.34
CA GLN A 93 -26.40 -34.86 28.17
C GLN A 93 -27.18 -33.60 27.76
N ILE A 94 -27.27 -33.37 26.46
CA ILE A 94 -28.07 -32.28 25.86
C ILE A 94 -29.53 -32.75 25.79
N VAL A 95 -30.42 -32.11 26.55
CA VAL A 95 -31.85 -32.40 26.58
C VAL A 95 -32.65 -31.14 26.26
N TYR A 96 -33.78 -31.28 25.55
CA TYR A 96 -34.70 -30.18 25.29
C TYR A 96 -35.68 -30.04 26.45
N ARG A 97 -35.75 -28.86 27.07
CA ARG A 97 -36.80 -28.52 28.03
C ARG A 97 -37.77 -27.54 27.41
N CYS A 98 -39.01 -27.97 27.29
CA CYS A 98 -40.16 -27.11 26.97
C CYS A 98 -40.84 -26.71 28.30
N PRO A 99 -41.56 -25.57 28.36
CA PRO A 99 -42.38 -25.20 29.52
C PRO A 99 -43.47 -26.24 29.80
#